data_AF-A0A1Y3MPN8-F1
#
_entry.id   AF-A0A1Y3MPN8-F1
#
_cell.length_a   1.000
_cell.length_b   1.000
_cell.length_c   1.000
_cell.angle_alpha   90.00
_cell.angle_beta   90.00
_cell.angle_gamma   90.00
#
_symmetry.space_group_name_H-M   'P 1'
#
loop_
_entity.id
_entity.type
_entity.pdbx_description
1 polymer ?
#
loop_
_entity_poly.entity_id
_entity_poly.type
_entity_poly.pdbx_seq_one_letter_code
_entity_poly.pdbx_strand_id
1 'polypeptide(L)'
;TIGKRDSNNKLHLYKNDSNISLSYTVQSDSEISDSDFSNSKVKVDNYNKIKLNALYCLQAIIKSSPKLFYPYWDMFIPYVNDKSNKSLLSLIQNDPIPQVRATAITTLTCMVDGAKPYLSVATDSLFHNGLLYALKTENNISIINLIIKCICVLVQNSSYDKISTNYPVIIRDNMVPLIFHDDDKIKESALHCINILLDSHFDSYFLTKNLDIPKKLLKSFENINVFKEKDNYTIINTIISLIKKTESNIVKTESYSILSTIARHDIEIIKENWTIIKELIDSGLNDNNDLIKINTLKVLESYTQAINLNYDQRHENFNLEWWEDIINYFLTQINSENPIIRATSCDCISNIPETIFEQMN
;
A
#
# COMPACT_ATOMS: atom_id res chain seq x y z
N THR A 1 34.03 88.69 13.82
CA THR A 1 32.76 89.41 14.03
C THR A 1 31.73 88.39 14.50
N ILE A 2 31.74 88.04 15.79
CA ILE A 2 30.79 88.47 16.85
C ILE A 2 29.38 87.88 16.60
N GLY A 3 28.75 87.07 17.46
CA GLY A 3 29.00 86.60 18.83
C GLY A 3 28.13 85.37 19.13
N LYS A 4 28.62 84.41 19.94
CA LYS A 4 28.29 84.17 21.37
C LYS A 4 26.79 84.13 21.74
N ARG A 5 26.34 82.96 22.20
CA ARG A 5 25.64 82.81 23.50
C ARG A 5 25.77 81.39 24.05
N ASP A 6 26.40 81.32 25.21
CA ASP A 6 26.51 80.18 26.13
C ASP A 6 25.15 79.80 26.74
N SER A 7 25.00 78.56 27.24
CA SER A 7 25.00 78.30 28.70
C SER A 7 24.44 76.93 29.14
N ASN A 8 25.27 76.22 29.89
CA ASN A 8 25.04 75.59 31.21
C ASN A 8 24.16 74.33 31.38
N ASN A 9 24.87 73.24 31.69
CA ASN A 9 24.86 72.49 32.96
C ASN A 9 23.52 72.21 33.67
N LYS A 10 23.23 70.92 33.91
CA LYS A 10 23.25 70.32 35.28
C LYS A 10 23.02 68.80 35.27
N LEU A 11 23.88 68.09 36.01
CA LEU A 11 23.67 66.76 36.59
C LEU A 11 22.43 66.75 37.50
N HIS A 12 21.68 65.63 37.57
CA HIS A 12 21.66 64.72 38.73
C HIS A 12 20.56 63.63 38.66
N LEU A 13 21.00 62.40 38.94
CA LEU A 13 20.40 61.34 39.78
C LEU A 13 18.96 60.83 39.51
N TYR A 14 18.93 59.54 39.15
CA TYR A 14 18.07 58.45 39.64
C TYR A 14 16.70 58.79 40.25
N LYS A 15 15.65 58.23 39.64
CA LYS A 15 14.61 57.45 40.34
C LYS A 15 13.92 56.49 39.37
N ASN A 16 13.85 55.22 39.77
CA ASN A 16 12.96 54.20 39.22
C ASN A 16 11.50 54.66 39.36
N ASP A 17 10.66 54.34 38.37
CA ASP A 17 9.57 53.38 38.60
C ASP A 17 8.97 52.89 37.27
N SER A 18 8.64 51.62 37.31
CA SER A 18 8.06 50.74 36.29
C SER A 18 6.79 51.28 35.63
N ASN A 19 6.65 51.06 34.31
CA ASN A 19 5.50 50.34 33.74
C ASN A 19 5.70 50.01 32.25
N ILE A 20 5.90 48.70 32.03
CA ILE A 20 5.51 47.84 30.91
C ILE A 20 4.94 48.53 29.65
N SER A 21 5.68 48.43 28.54
CA SER A 21 5.12 48.19 27.20
C SER A 21 6.16 47.42 26.35
N LEU A 22 6.06 46.10 26.33
CA LEU A 22 6.78 45.26 25.36
C LEU A 22 6.20 45.54 23.96
N SER A 23 6.83 46.44 23.22
CA SER A 23 6.69 46.48 21.76
C SER A 23 7.50 45.31 21.19
N TYR A 24 6.83 44.21 20.87
CA TYR A 24 7.40 43.17 20.02
C TYR A 24 7.73 43.80 18.67
N THR A 25 9.01 44.12 18.46
CA THR A 25 9.57 44.39 17.14
C THR A 25 9.45 43.11 16.32
N VAL A 26 8.54 43.14 15.35
CA VAL A 26 8.48 42.18 14.25
C VAL A 26 9.78 42.34 13.46
N GLN A 27 10.65 41.33 13.54
CA GLN A 27 11.88 41.27 12.75
C GLN A 27 11.51 40.73 11.36
N SER A 28 11.48 41.65 10.40
CA SER A 28 11.23 41.38 8.98
C SER A 28 12.54 41.01 8.30
N ASP A 29 12.77 39.72 8.05
CA ASP A 29 13.92 39.23 7.26
C ASP A 29 13.70 39.48 5.77
N SER A 30 13.97 40.72 5.34
CA SER A 30 14.00 41.14 3.94
C SER A 30 15.46 41.27 3.49
N GLU A 31 16.07 40.16 3.11
CA GLU A 31 17.34 40.16 2.36
C GLU A 31 17.08 39.73 0.91
N ILE A 32 16.66 40.68 0.08
CA ILE A 32 16.71 40.58 -1.38
C ILE A 32 17.71 41.64 -1.84
N SER A 33 18.94 41.18 -2.14
CA SER A 33 19.94 41.96 -2.86
C SER A 33 20.05 41.43 -4.29
N ASP A 34 19.97 42.33 -5.26
CA ASP A 34 19.95 42.07 -6.69
C ASP A 34 21.24 41.38 -7.19
N SER A 35 21.14 40.10 -7.56
CA SER A 35 22.09 39.45 -8.48
C SER A 35 21.36 38.41 -9.35
N ASP A 36 21.09 38.77 -10.59
CA ASP A 36 20.06 38.13 -11.43
C ASP A 36 20.34 36.68 -11.88
N PHE A 37 21.57 36.20 -11.78
CA PHE A 37 21.89 34.79 -12.08
C PHE A 37 21.77 33.86 -10.86
N SER A 38 21.99 34.37 -9.64
CA SER A 38 21.82 33.60 -8.40
C SER A 38 20.36 33.57 -7.92
N ASN A 39 19.61 34.64 -8.26
CA ASN A 39 18.22 34.84 -7.87
C ASN A 39 17.24 33.83 -8.48
N SER A 40 17.50 33.27 -9.67
CA SER A 40 16.57 32.34 -10.32
C SER A 40 16.47 31.00 -9.58
N LYS A 41 17.61 30.42 -9.18
CA LYS A 41 17.66 29.18 -8.40
C LYS A 41 17.07 29.37 -7.00
N VAL A 42 17.42 30.48 -6.33
CA VAL A 42 16.86 30.83 -5.02
C VAL A 42 15.34 31.04 -5.10
N LYS A 43 14.83 31.70 -6.15
CA LYS A 43 13.39 31.86 -6.40
C LYS A 43 12.69 30.51 -6.61
N VAL A 44 13.29 29.59 -7.39
CA VAL A 44 12.76 28.24 -7.61
C VAL A 44 12.74 27.44 -6.30
N ASP A 45 13.83 27.48 -5.53
CA ASP A 45 13.93 26.79 -4.24
C ASP A 45 12.92 27.33 -3.23
N ASN A 46 12.74 28.66 -3.17
CA ASN A 46 11.73 29.29 -2.34
C ASN A 46 10.30 28.91 -2.78
N TYR A 47 10.04 28.86 -4.09
CA TYR A 47 8.74 28.43 -4.60
C TYR A 47 8.45 26.95 -4.26
N ASN A 48 9.46 26.07 -4.34
CA ASN A 48 9.32 24.67 -3.95
C ASN A 48 9.05 24.52 -2.45
N LYS A 49 9.71 25.31 -1.60
CA LYS A 49 9.42 25.36 -0.15
C LYS A 49 8.00 25.82 0.13
N ILE A 50 7.52 26.84 -0.58
CA ILE A 50 6.13 27.32 -0.44
C ILE A 50 5.14 26.22 -0.82
N LYS A 51 5.35 25.52 -1.95
CA LYS A 51 4.51 24.37 -2.35
C LYS A 51 4.48 23.29 -1.27
N LEU A 52 5.64 22.91 -0.73
CA LEU A 52 5.74 21.90 0.32
C LEU A 52 5.02 22.34 1.60
N ASN A 53 5.25 23.56 2.08
CA ASN A 53 4.58 24.08 3.26
C ASN A 53 3.06 24.16 3.08
N ALA A 54 2.58 24.52 1.90
CA ALA A 54 1.16 24.51 1.57
C ALA A 54 0.59 23.08 1.61
N LEU A 55 1.29 22.08 1.06
CA LEU A 55 0.88 20.68 1.12
C LEU A 55 0.89 20.14 2.54
N TYR A 56 1.90 20.45 3.36
CA TYR A 56 1.94 20.04 4.77
C TYR A 56 0.81 20.65 5.58
N CYS A 57 0.51 21.93 5.35
CA CYS A 57 -0.63 22.61 5.96
C CYS A 57 -1.94 21.91 5.57
N LEU A 58 -2.16 21.68 4.27
CA LEU A 58 -3.34 20.98 3.76
C LEU A 58 -3.47 19.58 4.37
N GLN A 59 -2.39 18.80 4.40
CA GLN A 59 -2.38 17.46 4.99
C GLN A 59 -2.73 17.49 6.49
N ALA A 60 -2.22 18.47 7.24
CA ALA A 60 -2.53 18.61 8.66
C ALA A 60 -4.03 18.89 8.87
N ILE A 61 -4.62 19.76 8.05
CA ILE A 61 -6.05 20.08 8.15
C ILE A 61 -6.90 18.84 7.77
N ILE A 62 -6.57 18.15 6.67
CA ILE A 62 -7.25 16.91 6.26
C ILE A 62 -7.23 15.86 7.37
N LYS A 63 -6.07 15.62 7.99
CA LYS A 63 -5.94 14.67 9.11
C LYS A 63 -6.79 15.07 10.32
N SER A 64 -6.89 16.37 10.60
CA SER A 64 -7.65 16.87 11.75
C SER A 64 -9.16 16.84 11.53
N SER A 65 -9.63 17.01 10.28
CA SER A 65 -11.05 17.19 9.98
C SER A 65 -11.39 16.74 8.54
N PRO A 66 -11.29 15.44 8.21
CA PRO A 66 -11.39 14.95 6.84
C PRO A 66 -12.77 15.21 6.21
N LYS A 67 -13.84 15.12 7.02
CA LYS A 67 -15.23 15.31 6.57
C LYS A 67 -15.51 16.71 6.02
N LEU A 68 -14.75 17.73 6.45
CA LEU A 68 -14.90 19.09 5.93
C LEU A 68 -14.46 19.21 4.47
N PHE A 69 -13.60 18.30 3.99
CA PHE A 69 -13.06 18.35 2.64
C PHE A 69 -13.91 17.61 1.61
N TYR A 70 -14.79 16.70 2.04
CA TYR A 70 -15.56 15.87 1.12
C TYR A 70 -16.33 16.69 0.07
N PRO A 71 -17.04 17.79 0.43
CA PRO A 71 -17.75 18.61 -0.56
C PRO A 71 -16.83 19.35 -1.55
N TYR A 72 -15.52 19.41 -1.29
CA TYR A 72 -14.55 20.16 -2.07
C TYR A 72 -13.58 19.27 -2.84
N TRP A 73 -13.75 17.94 -2.81
CA TRP A 73 -12.83 17.00 -3.48
C TRP A 73 -12.63 17.30 -4.97
N ASP A 74 -13.69 17.70 -5.67
CA ASP A 74 -13.61 18.08 -7.09
C ASP A 74 -12.67 19.27 -7.35
N MET A 75 -12.43 20.13 -6.35
CA MET A 75 -11.45 21.23 -6.46
C MET A 75 -10.01 20.74 -6.34
N PHE A 76 -9.77 19.69 -5.56
CA PHE A 76 -8.44 19.09 -5.40
C PHE A 76 -8.12 18.06 -6.48
N ILE A 77 -9.16 17.60 -7.20
CA ILE A 77 -9.13 16.48 -8.14
C ILE A 77 -10.04 16.80 -9.35
N PRO A 78 -9.84 17.94 -10.05
CA PRO A 78 -10.62 18.26 -11.22
C PRO A 78 -10.33 17.20 -12.27
N TYR A 79 -11.39 16.60 -12.82
CA TYR A 79 -11.25 15.84 -14.07
C TYR A 79 -10.75 16.79 -15.15
N VAL A 80 -9.91 16.24 -16.01
CA VAL A 80 -9.44 16.71 -17.32
C VAL A 80 -7.91 16.72 -17.28
N ASN A 81 -7.31 16.15 -18.33
CA ASN A 81 -5.91 16.30 -18.75
C ASN A 81 -5.54 17.78 -19.04
N ASP A 82 -6.15 18.71 -18.32
CA ASP A 82 -5.94 20.14 -18.47
C ASP A 82 -4.75 20.52 -17.60
N LYS A 83 -3.60 20.61 -18.27
CA LYS A 83 -2.35 21.07 -17.65
C LYS A 83 -2.47 22.46 -17.01
N SER A 84 -3.55 23.21 -17.31
CA SER A 84 -3.80 24.53 -16.72
C SER A 84 -4.43 24.47 -15.33
N ASN A 85 -5.20 23.42 -14.99
CA ASN A 85 -5.87 23.28 -13.70
C ASN A 85 -4.96 22.60 -12.67
N LYS A 86 -4.38 23.42 -11.79
CA LYS A 86 -3.54 22.95 -10.68
C LYS A 86 -4.39 22.19 -9.66
N SER A 87 -4.02 20.94 -9.44
CA SER A 87 -4.65 20.00 -8.52
C SER A 87 -3.65 19.08 -7.85
N LEU A 88 -4.06 18.31 -6.84
CA LEU A 88 -3.20 17.30 -6.23
C LEU A 88 -2.74 16.28 -7.28
N LEU A 89 -3.65 15.78 -8.12
CA LEU A 89 -3.29 14.87 -9.21
C LEU A 89 -2.30 15.50 -10.19
N SER A 90 -2.47 16.77 -10.56
CA SER A 90 -1.55 17.44 -11.48
C SER A 90 -0.14 17.58 -10.88
N LEU A 91 -0.04 17.78 -9.55
CA LEU A 91 1.24 17.84 -8.84
C LEU A 91 1.90 16.46 -8.86
N ILE A 92 1.13 15.40 -8.59
CA ILE A 92 1.60 14.01 -8.61
C ILE A 92 2.10 13.62 -10.01
N GLN A 93 1.46 14.09 -11.06
CA GLN A 93 1.79 13.70 -12.44
C GLN A 93 2.89 14.55 -13.07
N ASN A 94 2.94 15.86 -12.75
CA ASN A 94 3.70 16.82 -13.53
C ASN A 94 4.74 17.63 -12.73
N ASP A 95 4.73 17.61 -11.38
CA ASP A 95 5.68 18.44 -10.63
C ASP A 95 7.11 17.90 -10.79
N PRO A 96 8.09 18.73 -11.19
CA PRO A 96 9.46 18.27 -11.43
C PRO A 96 10.14 17.78 -10.14
N ILE A 97 9.68 18.19 -8.96
CA ILE A 97 10.33 17.89 -7.68
C ILE A 97 9.73 16.62 -7.05
N PRO A 98 10.51 15.53 -6.92
CA PRO A 98 10.02 14.27 -6.36
C PRO A 98 9.42 14.41 -4.96
N GLN A 99 9.98 15.28 -4.11
CA GLN A 99 9.47 15.52 -2.76
C GLN A 99 8.07 16.18 -2.77
N VAL A 100 7.81 17.06 -3.73
CA VAL A 100 6.48 17.68 -3.89
C VAL A 100 5.47 16.63 -4.33
N ARG A 101 5.83 15.80 -5.32
CA ARG A 101 5.00 14.67 -5.76
C ARG A 101 4.70 13.72 -4.61
N ALA A 102 5.71 13.29 -3.86
CA ALA A 102 5.56 12.44 -2.69
C ALA A 102 4.61 13.05 -1.65
N THR A 103 4.79 14.33 -1.32
CA THR A 103 3.93 15.01 -0.33
C THR A 103 2.49 15.13 -0.84
N ALA A 104 2.30 15.42 -2.13
CA ALA A 104 0.97 15.44 -2.75
C ALA A 104 0.28 14.07 -2.71
N ILE A 105 1.00 12.97 -2.99
CA ILE A 105 0.47 11.61 -2.87
C ILE A 105 0.07 11.33 -1.42
N THR A 106 0.94 11.61 -0.45
CA THR A 106 0.62 11.35 0.96
C THR A 106 -0.55 12.21 1.46
N THR A 107 -0.73 13.41 0.90
CA THR A 107 -1.90 14.25 1.19
C THR A 107 -3.16 13.61 0.64
N LEU A 108 -3.13 13.15 -0.62
CA LEU A 108 -4.23 12.44 -1.25
C LEU A 108 -4.56 11.13 -0.50
N THR A 109 -3.56 10.37 -0.06
CA THR A 109 -3.74 9.17 0.76
C THR A 109 -4.52 9.50 2.04
N CYS A 110 -4.18 10.58 2.75
CA CYS A 110 -4.93 11.02 3.93
C CYS A 110 -6.36 11.48 3.63
N MET A 111 -6.65 11.93 2.41
CA MET A 111 -8.02 12.30 2.02
C MET A 111 -8.90 11.07 1.84
N VAL A 112 -8.36 9.99 1.26
CA VAL A 112 -9.12 8.77 0.95
C VAL A 112 -9.19 7.80 2.13
N ASP A 113 -8.22 7.86 3.05
CA ASP A 113 -8.17 7.02 4.24
C ASP A 113 -9.38 7.26 5.15
N GLY A 114 -10.15 6.20 5.43
CA GLY A 114 -11.39 6.25 6.21
C GLY A 114 -12.57 6.92 5.50
N ALA A 115 -12.47 7.26 4.22
CA ALA A 115 -13.51 7.98 3.48
C ALA A 115 -14.58 7.06 2.86
N LYS A 116 -14.62 5.78 3.24
CA LYS A 116 -15.54 4.76 2.69
C LYS A 116 -17.01 5.18 2.61
N PRO A 117 -17.63 5.80 3.65
CA PRO A 117 -19.03 6.22 3.55
C PRO A 117 -19.27 7.22 2.42
N TYR A 118 -18.30 8.09 2.15
CA TYR A 118 -18.41 9.13 1.13
C TYR A 118 -18.10 8.61 -0.27
N LEU A 119 -17.01 7.84 -0.42
CA LEU A 119 -16.66 7.17 -1.68
C LEU A 119 -17.80 6.25 -2.18
N SER A 120 -18.57 5.64 -1.26
CA SER A 120 -19.73 4.83 -1.63
C SER A 120 -20.89 5.60 -2.30
N VAL A 121 -20.87 6.93 -2.27
CA VAL A 121 -21.87 7.83 -2.86
C VAL A 121 -21.26 8.71 -3.97
N ALA A 122 -19.96 8.95 -3.92
CA ALA A 122 -19.22 9.73 -4.90
C ALA A 122 -18.83 8.89 -6.14
N THR A 123 -18.51 9.56 -7.24
CA THR A 123 -17.94 8.90 -8.42
C THR A 123 -16.42 8.72 -8.24
N ASP A 124 -16.00 7.59 -7.67
CA ASP A 124 -14.59 7.23 -7.40
C ASP A 124 -13.69 7.13 -8.65
N SER A 125 -14.28 7.22 -9.85
CA SER A 125 -13.59 7.05 -11.14
C SER A 125 -12.42 8.02 -11.33
N LEU A 126 -12.52 9.23 -10.80
CA LEU A 126 -11.50 10.27 -10.94
C LEU A 126 -10.20 9.89 -10.21
N PHE A 127 -10.33 9.39 -8.98
CA PHE A 127 -9.19 8.95 -8.19
C PHE A 127 -8.45 7.80 -8.88
N HIS A 128 -9.20 6.79 -9.31
CA HIS A 128 -8.63 5.64 -10.00
C HIS A 128 -7.92 6.04 -11.29
N ASN A 129 -8.59 6.79 -12.16
CA ASN A 129 -8.01 7.20 -13.44
C ASN A 129 -6.75 8.07 -13.24
N GLY A 130 -6.79 9.01 -12.29
CA GLY A 130 -5.68 9.91 -11.98
C GLY A 130 -4.45 9.19 -11.43
N LEU A 131 -4.65 8.27 -10.47
CA LEU A 131 -3.58 7.48 -9.87
C LEU A 131 -2.99 6.46 -10.85
N LEU A 132 -3.83 5.79 -11.65
CA LEU A 132 -3.36 4.85 -12.65
C LEU A 132 -2.60 5.55 -13.78
N TYR A 133 -3.01 6.76 -14.17
CA TYR A 133 -2.22 7.57 -15.09
C TYR A 133 -0.87 7.96 -14.49
N ALA A 134 -0.85 8.44 -13.25
CA ALA A 134 0.38 8.80 -12.55
C ALA A 134 1.36 7.61 -12.45
N LEU A 135 0.84 6.42 -12.14
CA LEU A 135 1.61 5.18 -12.06
C LEU A 135 2.32 4.85 -13.39
N LYS A 136 1.63 5.04 -14.52
CA LYS A 136 2.19 4.77 -15.86
C LYS A 136 3.28 5.75 -16.28
N THR A 137 3.26 6.97 -15.74
CA THR A 137 4.17 8.06 -16.16
C THR A 137 5.35 8.27 -15.21
N GLU A 138 5.27 7.76 -13.98
CA GLU A 138 6.31 7.95 -12.97
C GLU A 138 7.49 7.00 -13.19
N ASN A 139 8.71 7.50 -12.98
CA ASN A 139 9.95 6.73 -13.14
C ASN A 139 10.71 6.59 -11.80
N ASN A 140 10.38 7.40 -10.79
CA ASN A 140 11.01 7.33 -9.48
C ASN A 140 10.40 6.19 -8.66
N ILE A 141 11.22 5.18 -8.33
CA ILE A 141 10.84 3.98 -7.57
C ILE A 141 10.13 4.31 -6.25
N SER A 142 10.62 5.31 -5.51
CA SER A 142 10.02 5.69 -4.23
C SER A 142 8.62 6.28 -4.41
N ILE A 143 8.41 7.02 -5.50
CA ILE A 143 7.10 7.61 -5.82
C ILE A 143 6.15 6.55 -6.36
N ILE A 144 6.62 5.62 -7.20
CA ILE A 144 5.82 4.46 -7.66
C ILE A 144 5.23 3.73 -6.44
N ASN A 145 6.06 3.40 -5.44
CA ASN A 145 5.59 2.74 -4.23
C ASN A 145 4.56 3.57 -3.45
N LEU A 146 4.72 4.91 -3.40
CA LEU A 146 3.71 5.78 -2.78
C LEU A 146 2.40 5.81 -3.57
N ILE A 147 2.45 5.82 -4.90
CA ILE A 147 1.25 5.76 -5.76
C ILE A 147 0.53 4.43 -5.52
N ILE A 148 1.25 3.30 -5.54
CA ILE A 148 0.66 1.98 -5.27
C ILE A 148 0.02 1.96 -3.88
N LYS A 149 0.70 2.47 -2.85
CA LYS A 149 0.13 2.59 -1.49
C LYS A 149 -1.14 3.42 -1.47
N CYS A 150 -1.19 4.54 -2.19
CA CYS A 150 -2.40 5.37 -2.29
C CYS A 150 -3.54 4.61 -2.99
N ILE A 151 -3.23 3.81 -4.01
CA ILE A 151 -4.20 2.93 -4.67
C ILE A 151 -4.72 1.87 -3.69
N CYS A 152 -3.86 1.24 -2.89
CA CYS A 152 -4.26 0.27 -1.86
C CYS A 152 -5.28 0.87 -0.87
N VAL A 153 -4.99 2.07 -0.33
CA VAL A 153 -5.91 2.74 0.60
C VAL A 153 -7.22 3.10 -0.09
N LEU A 154 -7.18 3.51 -1.36
CA LEU A 154 -8.39 3.77 -2.13
C LEU A 154 -9.23 2.49 -2.32
N VAL A 155 -8.61 1.37 -2.70
CA VAL A 155 -9.28 0.06 -2.83
C VAL A 155 -10.00 -0.32 -1.53
N GLN A 156 -9.34 -0.20 -0.38
CA GLN A 156 -9.91 -0.54 0.92
C GLN A 156 -11.12 0.34 1.30
N ASN A 157 -11.20 1.55 0.75
CA ASN A 157 -12.25 2.51 1.05
C ASN A 157 -13.30 2.63 -0.07
N SER A 158 -13.09 2.04 -1.25
CA SER A 158 -14.07 2.04 -2.33
C SER A 158 -15.14 0.95 -2.14
N SER A 159 -16.32 1.16 -2.72
CA SER A 159 -17.40 0.17 -2.76
C SER A 159 -17.66 -0.23 -4.21
N TYR A 160 -16.84 -1.13 -4.77
CA TYR A 160 -16.90 -1.43 -6.21
C TYR A 160 -18.23 -2.00 -6.69
N ASP A 161 -19.03 -2.61 -5.83
CA ASP A 161 -20.37 -3.11 -6.17
C ASP A 161 -21.31 -2.00 -6.67
N LYS A 162 -21.03 -0.75 -6.29
CA LYS A 162 -21.80 0.45 -6.69
C LYS A 162 -21.21 1.16 -7.90
N ILE A 163 -20.05 0.73 -8.39
CA ILE A 163 -19.33 1.41 -9.47
C ILE A 163 -19.53 0.62 -10.77
N SER A 164 -19.99 1.31 -11.81
CA SER A 164 -20.28 0.68 -13.12
C SER A 164 -19.03 0.22 -13.89
N THR A 165 -17.89 0.83 -13.58
CA THR A 165 -16.60 0.50 -14.20
C THR A 165 -15.92 -0.61 -13.42
N ASN A 166 -15.40 -1.64 -14.10
CA ASN A 166 -14.68 -2.74 -13.48
C ASN A 166 -13.23 -2.34 -13.10
N TYR A 167 -13.12 -1.43 -12.13
CA TYR A 167 -11.83 -0.97 -11.61
C TYR A 167 -10.97 -2.07 -10.99
N PRO A 168 -11.50 -3.11 -10.30
CA PRO A 168 -10.66 -4.21 -9.83
C PRO A 168 -9.80 -4.83 -10.94
N VAL A 169 -10.41 -5.17 -12.08
CA VAL A 169 -9.70 -5.73 -13.23
C VAL A 169 -8.70 -4.74 -13.81
N ILE A 170 -9.08 -3.46 -13.95
CA ILE A 170 -8.17 -2.43 -14.47
C ILE A 170 -6.96 -2.24 -13.55
N ILE A 171 -7.16 -2.18 -12.23
CA ILE A 171 -6.06 -2.01 -11.27
C ILE A 171 -5.14 -3.21 -11.33
N ARG A 172 -5.68 -4.44 -11.31
CA ARG A 172 -4.91 -5.68 -11.48
C ARG A 172 -4.04 -5.63 -12.73
N ASP A 173 -4.62 -5.30 -13.87
CA ASP A 173 -3.89 -5.28 -15.15
C ASP A 173 -2.76 -4.23 -15.16
N ASN A 174 -2.84 -3.18 -14.33
CA ASN A 174 -1.75 -2.22 -14.14
C ASN A 174 -0.71 -2.67 -13.09
N MET A 175 -1.08 -3.53 -12.13
CA MET A 175 -0.15 -4.08 -11.14
C MET A 175 0.66 -5.26 -11.70
N VAL A 176 0.07 -6.09 -12.57
CA VAL A 176 0.72 -7.28 -13.12
C VAL A 176 2.10 -7.00 -13.72
N PRO A 177 2.31 -5.97 -14.57
CA PRO A 177 3.64 -5.65 -15.08
C PRO A 177 4.67 -5.32 -13.98
N LEU A 178 4.23 -4.76 -12.85
CA LEU A 178 5.08 -4.34 -11.74
C LEU A 178 5.56 -5.51 -10.88
N ILE A 179 4.86 -6.63 -10.89
CA ILE A 179 5.31 -7.89 -10.26
C ILE A 179 6.63 -8.39 -10.88
N PHE A 180 6.92 -7.99 -12.12
CA PHE A 180 8.14 -8.35 -12.86
C PHE A 180 9.18 -7.23 -12.92
N HIS A 181 8.99 -6.16 -12.14
CA HIS A 181 9.95 -5.07 -12.06
C HIS A 181 11.27 -5.55 -11.42
N ASP A 182 12.42 -4.95 -11.71
CA ASP A 182 13.71 -5.42 -11.14
C ASP A 182 13.80 -5.20 -9.62
N ASP A 183 13.22 -4.11 -9.12
CA ASP A 183 13.17 -3.76 -7.70
C ASP A 183 12.13 -4.58 -6.93
N ASP A 184 12.59 -5.36 -5.94
CA ASP A 184 11.74 -6.23 -5.12
C ASP A 184 10.68 -5.50 -4.28
N LYS A 185 10.89 -4.22 -3.92
CA LYS A 185 9.87 -3.45 -3.19
C LYS A 185 8.72 -3.09 -4.11
N ILE A 186 8.99 -2.80 -5.38
CA ILE A 186 7.92 -2.59 -6.37
C ILE A 186 7.14 -3.90 -6.57
N LYS A 187 7.83 -5.04 -6.68
CA LYS A 187 7.17 -6.36 -6.79
C LYS A 187 6.26 -6.60 -5.57
N GLU A 188 6.80 -6.44 -4.37
CA GLU A 188 6.06 -6.61 -3.11
C GLU A 188 4.85 -5.67 -3.04
N SER A 189 5.02 -4.38 -3.34
CA SER A 189 3.91 -3.42 -3.27
C SER A 189 2.82 -3.72 -4.31
N ALA A 190 3.19 -4.17 -5.51
CA ALA A 190 2.23 -4.59 -6.53
C ALA A 190 1.47 -5.86 -6.11
N LEU A 191 2.17 -6.85 -5.54
CA LEU A 191 1.56 -8.06 -4.98
C LEU A 191 0.61 -7.72 -3.83
N HIS A 192 1.02 -6.82 -2.94
CA HIS A 192 0.21 -6.35 -1.83
C HIS A 192 -1.09 -5.68 -2.29
N CYS A 193 -1.02 -4.87 -3.35
CA CYS A 193 -2.20 -4.28 -3.98
C CYS A 193 -3.15 -5.35 -4.53
N ILE A 194 -2.62 -6.39 -5.18
CA ILE A 194 -3.42 -7.53 -5.66
C ILE A 194 -4.06 -8.29 -4.50
N ASN A 195 -3.32 -8.51 -3.41
CA ASN A 195 -3.82 -9.18 -2.22
C ASN A 195 -5.00 -8.41 -1.61
N ILE A 196 -4.87 -7.09 -1.45
CA ILE A 196 -5.95 -6.22 -0.96
C ILE A 196 -7.17 -6.26 -1.88
N LEU A 197 -6.96 -6.26 -3.20
CA LEU A 197 -8.06 -6.39 -4.17
C LEU A 197 -8.81 -7.70 -4.02
N LEU A 198 -8.07 -8.81 -3.92
CA LEU A 198 -8.64 -10.14 -3.69
C LEU A 198 -9.44 -10.21 -2.39
N ASP A 199 -8.92 -9.60 -1.33
CA ASP A 199 -9.56 -9.65 -0.02
C ASP A 199 -10.80 -8.75 0.06
N SER A 200 -10.75 -7.58 -0.58
CA SER A 200 -11.85 -6.61 -0.55
C SER A 200 -12.98 -6.98 -1.51
N HIS A 201 -12.63 -7.58 -2.66
CA HIS A 201 -13.55 -7.87 -3.76
C HIS A 201 -13.17 -9.19 -4.44
N PHE A 202 -13.48 -10.29 -3.77
CA PHE A 202 -13.22 -11.60 -4.33
C PHE A 202 -14.13 -11.90 -5.53
N ASP A 203 -13.52 -12.16 -6.68
CA ASP A 203 -14.17 -12.64 -7.88
C ASP A 203 -13.32 -13.80 -8.44
N SER A 204 -13.89 -15.01 -8.53
CA SER A 204 -13.14 -16.16 -9.08
C SER A 204 -12.73 -15.95 -10.54
N TYR A 205 -13.45 -15.12 -11.29
CA TYR A 205 -13.06 -14.69 -12.64
C TYR A 205 -11.84 -13.74 -12.62
N PHE A 206 -11.65 -12.96 -11.55
CA PHE A 206 -10.46 -12.12 -11.35
C PHE A 206 -9.18 -12.96 -11.25
N LEU A 207 -9.25 -14.14 -10.65
CA LEU A 207 -8.14 -15.09 -10.48
C LEU A 207 -7.85 -15.94 -11.73
N THR A 208 -8.90 -16.37 -12.42
CA THR A 208 -8.83 -17.39 -13.48
C THR A 208 -8.76 -16.83 -14.90
N LYS A 209 -9.06 -15.54 -15.09
CA LYS A 209 -8.88 -14.89 -16.40
C LYS A 209 -7.39 -14.84 -16.75
N ASN A 210 -7.07 -15.35 -17.94
CA ASN A 210 -5.74 -15.23 -18.53
C ASN A 210 -5.25 -13.78 -18.49
N LEU A 211 -4.08 -13.58 -17.88
CA LEU A 211 -3.40 -12.30 -17.86
C LEU A 211 -2.77 -12.06 -19.23
N ASP A 212 -3.08 -10.92 -19.85
CA ASP A 212 -2.40 -10.46 -21.06
C ASP A 212 -1.00 -9.95 -20.70
N ILE A 213 -0.06 -10.88 -20.44
CA ILE A 213 1.31 -10.55 -20.10
C ILE A 213 2.07 -10.21 -21.41
N PRO A 214 2.68 -9.01 -21.52
CA PRO A 214 3.52 -8.67 -22.66
C PRO A 214 4.63 -9.72 -22.88
N LYS A 215 4.83 -10.15 -24.15
CA LYS A 215 5.86 -11.14 -24.54
C LYS A 215 7.28 -10.84 -24.06
N LYS A 216 7.60 -9.59 -23.72
CA LYS A 216 8.88 -9.20 -23.14
C LYS A 216 9.01 -9.63 -21.67
N LEU A 217 7.91 -9.58 -20.91
CA LEU A 217 7.83 -10.04 -19.52
C LEU A 217 7.66 -11.57 -19.46
N LEU A 218 7.16 -12.21 -20.52
CA LEU A 218 7.17 -13.67 -20.64
C LEU A 218 8.59 -14.29 -20.56
N LYS A 219 9.64 -13.52 -20.87
CA LYS A 219 11.03 -13.97 -20.70
C LYS A 219 11.42 -14.23 -19.24
N SER A 220 10.85 -13.50 -18.27
CA SER A 220 11.04 -13.84 -16.86
C SER A 220 10.34 -15.14 -16.46
N PHE A 221 9.43 -15.64 -17.30
CA PHE A 221 8.75 -16.92 -17.15
C PHE A 221 9.39 -18.09 -17.93
N GLU A 222 10.41 -17.86 -18.77
CA GLU A 222 10.93 -18.87 -19.72
C GLU A 222 11.47 -20.17 -19.09
N ASN A 223 11.56 -20.24 -17.76
CA ASN A 223 11.97 -21.44 -17.03
C ASN A 223 10.95 -21.92 -15.98
N ILE A 224 9.72 -21.39 -15.98
CA ILE A 224 8.65 -21.79 -15.04
C ILE A 224 7.85 -22.92 -15.69
N ASN A 225 8.41 -24.13 -15.71
CA ASN A 225 7.64 -25.31 -16.09
C ASN A 225 6.90 -25.82 -14.85
N VAL A 226 5.72 -25.26 -14.58
CA VAL A 226 4.86 -25.78 -13.50
C VAL A 226 3.72 -26.64 -14.07
N PHE A 227 3.15 -26.36 -15.25
CA PHE A 227 2.05 -27.19 -15.80
C PHE A 227 1.97 -27.30 -17.33
N LYS A 228 1.21 -28.33 -17.78
CA LYS A 228 1.24 -29.00 -19.11
C LYS A 228 0.77 -28.16 -20.32
N GLU A 229 0.08 -27.05 -20.11
CA GLU A 229 -0.40 -26.18 -21.20
C GLU A 229 0.38 -24.87 -21.20
N LYS A 230 1.00 -24.54 -22.33
CA LYS A 230 2.00 -23.48 -22.49
C LYS A 230 1.51 -22.04 -22.25
N ASP A 231 0.23 -21.81 -21.94
CA ASP A 231 -0.40 -20.50 -22.13
C ASP A 231 -1.39 -20.05 -21.02
N ASN A 232 -1.39 -20.66 -19.82
CA ASN A 232 -2.33 -20.26 -18.75
C ASN A 232 -1.67 -19.37 -17.67
N TYR A 233 -1.56 -18.07 -17.94
CA TYR A 233 -1.01 -17.07 -17.01
C TYR A 233 -2.10 -16.55 -16.08
N THR A 234 -2.48 -17.33 -15.08
CA THR A 234 -3.38 -16.88 -14.01
C THR A 234 -2.60 -16.24 -12.86
N ILE A 235 -3.31 -15.54 -11.97
CA ILE A 235 -2.68 -14.99 -10.76
C ILE A 235 -2.09 -16.14 -9.93
N ILE A 236 -2.85 -17.22 -9.68
CA ILE A 236 -2.37 -18.36 -8.89
C ILE A 236 -1.08 -18.97 -9.45
N ASN A 237 -1.01 -19.18 -10.77
CA ASN A 237 0.18 -19.74 -11.41
C ASN A 237 1.37 -18.79 -11.25
N THR A 238 1.15 -17.49 -11.37
CA THR A 238 2.19 -16.48 -11.15
C THR A 238 2.71 -16.52 -9.72
N ILE A 239 1.82 -16.59 -8.72
CA ILE A 239 2.17 -16.64 -7.29
C ILE A 239 2.98 -17.90 -6.95
N ILE A 240 2.50 -19.09 -7.35
CA ILE A 240 3.21 -20.36 -7.15
C ILE A 240 4.64 -20.27 -7.71
N SER A 241 4.77 -19.67 -8.88
CA SER A 241 6.04 -19.57 -9.57
C SER A 241 7.00 -18.58 -8.91
N LEU A 242 6.49 -17.47 -8.41
CA LEU A 242 7.27 -16.51 -7.64
C LEU A 242 7.82 -17.15 -6.36
N ILE A 243 7.00 -17.91 -5.63
CA ILE A 243 7.45 -18.61 -4.41
C ILE A 243 8.59 -19.57 -4.72
N LYS A 244 8.49 -20.36 -5.80
CA LYS A 244 9.53 -21.33 -6.20
C LYS A 244 10.85 -20.67 -6.62
N LYS A 245 10.83 -19.44 -7.12
CA LYS A 245 11.98 -18.83 -7.81
C LYS A 245 12.60 -17.63 -7.15
N THR A 246 11.83 -16.87 -6.39
CA THR A 246 12.32 -15.63 -5.84
C THR A 246 13.30 -15.90 -4.70
N GLU A 247 14.43 -15.23 -4.74
CA GLU A 247 15.37 -15.16 -3.60
C GLU A 247 14.92 -14.08 -2.59
N SER A 248 13.98 -13.21 -2.98
CA SER A 248 13.54 -12.10 -2.17
C SER A 248 12.53 -12.53 -1.12
N ASN A 249 12.91 -12.42 0.16
CA ASN A 249 12.05 -12.79 1.28
C ASN A 249 10.75 -11.97 1.32
N ILE A 250 10.79 -10.67 0.98
CA ILE A 250 9.59 -9.81 1.00
C ILE A 250 8.58 -10.23 -0.08
N VAL A 251 9.05 -10.59 -1.27
CA VAL A 251 8.22 -11.08 -2.38
C VAL A 251 7.63 -12.44 -2.05
N LYS A 252 8.46 -13.34 -1.48
CA LYS A 252 8.01 -14.68 -1.07
C LYS A 252 6.96 -14.61 0.03
N THR A 253 7.16 -13.74 1.02
CA THR A 253 6.23 -13.51 2.13
C THR A 253 4.87 -13.02 1.61
N GLU A 254 4.84 -12.00 0.75
CA GLU A 254 3.58 -11.49 0.20
C GLU A 254 2.90 -12.50 -0.74
N SER A 255 3.69 -13.31 -1.45
CA SER A 255 3.15 -14.41 -2.27
C SER A 255 2.42 -15.47 -1.43
N TYR A 256 2.96 -15.85 -0.27
CA TYR A 256 2.24 -16.72 0.68
C TYR A 256 1.00 -16.03 1.26
N SER A 257 1.07 -14.73 1.55
CA SER A 257 -0.09 -13.94 2.00
C SER A 257 -1.23 -13.99 0.97
N ILE A 258 -0.93 -13.89 -0.33
CA ILE A 258 -1.92 -14.05 -1.39
C ILE A 258 -2.49 -15.46 -1.43
N LEU A 259 -1.67 -16.52 -1.28
CA LEU A 259 -2.18 -17.89 -1.20
C LEU A 259 -3.13 -18.08 0.00
N SER A 260 -2.85 -17.44 1.13
CA SER A 260 -3.73 -17.46 2.31
C SER A 260 -5.06 -16.78 2.02
N THR A 261 -5.05 -15.63 1.35
CA THR A 261 -6.29 -14.96 0.89
C THR A 261 -7.08 -15.83 -0.09
N ILE A 262 -6.42 -16.48 -1.05
CA ILE A 262 -7.09 -17.42 -1.98
C ILE A 262 -7.71 -18.57 -1.21
N ALA A 263 -6.98 -19.20 -0.28
CA ALA A 263 -7.46 -20.32 0.52
C ALA A 263 -8.70 -20.00 1.36
N ARG A 264 -8.79 -18.77 1.86
CA ARG A 264 -9.92 -18.26 2.64
C ARG A 264 -11.19 -18.08 1.81
N HIS A 265 -11.05 -17.67 0.55
CA HIS A 265 -12.18 -17.33 -0.32
C HIS A 265 -12.60 -18.45 -1.27
N ASP A 266 -11.67 -19.26 -1.76
CA ASP A 266 -11.94 -20.36 -2.71
C ASP A 266 -11.02 -21.56 -2.47
N ILE A 267 -11.56 -22.54 -1.77
CA ILE A 267 -10.90 -23.79 -1.38
C ILE A 267 -10.64 -24.68 -2.59
N GLU A 268 -11.53 -24.68 -3.59
CA GLU A 268 -11.41 -25.58 -4.74
C GLU A 268 -10.15 -25.24 -5.54
N ILE A 269 -9.81 -23.95 -5.68
CA ILE A 269 -8.56 -23.51 -6.31
C ILE A 269 -7.33 -24.10 -5.60
N ILE A 270 -7.31 -24.11 -4.26
CA ILE A 270 -6.20 -24.69 -3.49
C ILE A 270 -6.20 -26.21 -3.62
N LYS A 271 -7.36 -26.85 -3.54
CA LYS A 271 -7.52 -28.30 -3.66
C LYS A 271 -7.02 -28.83 -5.01
N GLU A 272 -7.39 -28.17 -6.12
CA GLU A 272 -6.93 -28.51 -7.47
C GLU A 272 -5.41 -28.43 -7.63
N ASN A 273 -4.76 -27.54 -6.86
CA ASN A 273 -3.32 -27.32 -6.88
C ASN A 273 -2.59 -27.92 -5.66
N TRP A 274 -3.28 -28.76 -4.86
CA TRP A 274 -2.81 -29.17 -3.53
C TRP A 274 -1.44 -29.84 -3.56
N THR A 275 -1.16 -30.69 -4.55
CA THR A 275 0.14 -31.38 -4.67
C THR A 275 1.30 -30.39 -4.67
N ILE A 276 1.21 -29.31 -5.45
CA ILE A 276 2.27 -28.31 -5.53
C ILE A 276 2.22 -27.36 -4.34
N ILE A 277 1.03 -27.00 -3.86
CA ILE A 277 0.90 -26.16 -2.67
C ILE A 277 1.47 -26.86 -1.44
N LYS A 278 1.31 -28.18 -1.30
CA LYS A 278 1.92 -29.00 -0.24
C LYS A 278 3.45 -28.93 -0.30
N GLU A 279 4.05 -29.08 -1.48
CA GLU A 279 5.51 -28.88 -1.65
C GLU A 279 5.96 -27.47 -1.22
N LEU A 280 5.17 -26.43 -1.56
CA LEU A 280 5.46 -25.07 -1.13
C LEU A 280 5.38 -24.95 0.39
N ILE A 281 4.33 -25.50 1.02
CA ILE A 281 4.16 -25.51 2.47
C ILE A 281 5.35 -26.19 3.15
N ASP A 282 5.75 -27.37 2.68
CA ASP A 282 6.93 -28.08 3.17
C ASP A 282 8.19 -27.20 3.09
N SER A 283 8.39 -26.53 1.96
CA SER A 283 9.54 -25.64 1.78
C SER A 283 9.48 -24.39 2.67
N GLY A 284 8.31 -23.80 2.84
CA GLY A 284 8.10 -22.57 3.60
C GLY A 284 8.20 -22.76 5.11
N LEU A 285 7.68 -23.86 5.64
CA LEU A 285 7.81 -24.20 7.06
C LEU A 285 9.25 -24.56 7.45
N ASN A 286 10.05 -25.04 6.50
CA ASN A 286 11.47 -25.31 6.70
C ASN A 286 12.39 -24.12 6.36
N ASP A 287 11.83 -22.96 5.97
CA ASP A 287 12.63 -21.78 5.63
C ASP A 287 13.30 -21.17 6.87
N ASN A 288 14.48 -20.56 6.71
CA ASN A 288 15.19 -19.92 7.82
C ASN A 288 14.54 -18.60 8.24
N ASN A 289 13.66 -18.01 7.42
CA ASN A 289 12.99 -16.77 7.70
C ASN A 289 11.65 -16.99 8.42
N ASP A 290 11.55 -16.47 9.64
CA ASP A 290 10.32 -16.57 10.44
C ASP A 290 9.09 -15.94 9.79
N LEU A 291 9.24 -14.84 9.03
CA LEU A 291 8.10 -14.22 8.33
C LEU A 291 7.56 -15.14 7.24
N ILE A 292 8.44 -15.89 6.55
CA ILE A 292 8.01 -16.88 5.57
C ILE A 292 7.24 -18.00 6.27
N LYS A 293 7.80 -18.57 7.35
CA LYS A 293 7.12 -19.60 8.17
C LYS A 293 5.74 -19.16 8.66
N ILE A 294 5.64 -17.94 9.22
CA ILE A 294 4.38 -17.37 9.70
C ILE A 294 3.37 -17.27 8.56
N ASN A 295 3.76 -16.76 7.40
CA ASN A 295 2.83 -16.62 6.28
C ASN A 295 2.47 -17.97 5.66
N THR A 296 3.38 -18.95 5.65
CA THR A 296 3.06 -20.33 5.27
C THR A 296 2.05 -20.96 6.22
N LEU A 297 2.20 -20.78 7.54
CA LEU A 297 1.21 -21.23 8.52
C LEU A 297 -0.14 -20.56 8.31
N LYS A 298 -0.19 -19.26 7.98
CA LYS A 298 -1.43 -18.56 7.65
C LYS A 298 -2.15 -19.14 6.43
N VAL A 299 -1.43 -19.68 5.45
CA VAL A 299 -2.05 -20.41 4.33
C VAL A 299 -2.79 -21.63 4.86
N LEU A 300 -2.14 -22.44 5.69
CA LEU A 300 -2.77 -23.61 6.31
C LEU A 300 -3.94 -23.20 7.20
N GLU A 301 -3.78 -22.19 8.05
CA GLU A 301 -4.82 -21.64 8.92
C GLU A 301 -6.06 -21.25 8.13
N SER A 302 -5.88 -20.45 7.08
CA SER A 302 -6.97 -19.96 6.22
C SER A 302 -7.68 -21.12 5.52
N TYR A 303 -6.91 -22.11 5.05
CA TYR A 303 -7.46 -23.26 4.36
C TYR A 303 -8.25 -24.18 5.29
N THR A 304 -7.69 -24.52 6.46
CA THR A 304 -8.36 -25.37 7.45
C THR A 304 -9.59 -24.69 8.03
N GLN A 305 -9.52 -23.38 8.31
CA GLN A 305 -10.66 -22.58 8.74
C GLN A 305 -11.78 -22.62 7.69
N ALA A 306 -11.44 -22.38 6.43
CA ALA A 306 -12.40 -22.36 5.34
C ALA A 306 -13.05 -23.74 5.16
N ILE A 307 -12.29 -24.84 5.30
CA ILE A 307 -12.81 -26.22 5.27
C ILE A 307 -13.80 -26.44 6.41
N ASN A 308 -13.41 -26.10 7.63
CA ASN A 308 -14.18 -26.35 8.86
C ASN A 308 -15.56 -25.68 8.84
N LEU A 309 -15.66 -24.44 8.33
CA LEU A 309 -16.91 -23.68 8.25
C LEU A 309 -18.06 -24.43 7.53
N ASN A 310 -17.75 -25.38 6.64
CA ASN A 310 -18.75 -26.22 5.97
C ASN A 310 -18.31 -27.70 5.92
N TYR A 311 -17.77 -28.21 7.03
CA TYR A 311 -17.17 -29.55 7.06
C TYR A 311 -18.16 -30.67 6.71
N ASP A 312 -19.42 -30.57 7.13
CA ASP A 312 -20.45 -31.58 6.86
C ASP A 312 -20.63 -31.87 5.36
N GLN A 313 -20.44 -30.86 4.51
CA GLN A 313 -20.55 -31.00 3.06
C GLN A 313 -19.25 -31.46 2.38
N ARG A 314 -18.15 -31.50 3.13
CA ARG A 314 -16.78 -31.68 2.61
C ARG A 314 -16.03 -32.86 3.20
N HIS A 315 -16.61 -33.56 4.17
CA HIS A 315 -16.01 -34.69 4.88
C HIS A 315 -15.46 -35.79 3.95
N GLU A 316 -16.08 -36.04 2.79
CA GLU A 316 -15.59 -37.03 1.81
C GLU A 316 -14.23 -36.65 1.21
N ASN A 317 -13.95 -35.35 1.09
CA ASN A 317 -12.71 -34.84 0.48
C ASN A 317 -11.59 -34.60 1.51
N PHE A 318 -11.95 -34.44 2.79
CA PHE A 318 -11.03 -34.09 3.88
C PHE A 318 -11.25 -35.03 5.05
N ASN A 319 -10.80 -36.28 4.87
CA ASN A 319 -10.96 -37.36 5.84
C ASN A 319 -9.95 -37.27 7.00
N LEU A 320 -10.02 -38.22 7.93
CA LEU A 320 -9.13 -38.31 9.09
C LEU A 320 -7.64 -38.30 8.69
N GLU A 321 -7.25 -39.11 7.70
CA GLU A 321 -5.86 -39.20 7.23
C GLU A 321 -5.32 -37.85 6.74
N TRP A 322 -6.15 -37.08 6.01
CA TRP A 322 -5.76 -35.74 5.58
C TRP A 322 -5.53 -34.81 6.78
N TRP A 323 -6.39 -34.87 7.79
CA TRP A 323 -6.22 -34.05 8.99
C TRP A 323 -5.05 -34.49 9.87
N GLU A 324 -4.73 -35.79 9.93
CA GLU A 324 -3.53 -36.32 10.60
C GLU A 324 -2.24 -35.81 9.93
N ASP A 325 -2.22 -35.78 8.60
CA ASP A 325 -1.13 -35.15 7.83
C ASP A 325 -0.98 -33.66 8.19
N ILE A 326 -2.10 -32.95 8.30
CA ILE A 326 -2.12 -31.51 8.54
C ILE A 326 -1.72 -31.15 9.98
N ILE A 327 -2.23 -31.87 10.99
CA ILE A 327 -1.91 -31.59 12.39
C ILE A 327 -0.41 -31.80 12.67
N ASN A 328 0.25 -32.72 11.96
CA ASN A 328 1.70 -32.92 12.08
C ASN A 328 2.50 -31.66 11.75
N TYR A 329 2.08 -30.86 10.75
CA TYR A 329 2.71 -29.56 10.50
C TYR A 329 2.61 -28.65 11.73
N PHE A 330 1.44 -28.55 12.35
CA PHE A 330 1.23 -27.65 13.50
C PHE A 330 2.02 -28.12 14.73
N LEU A 331 2.04 -29.43 14.99
CA LEU A 331 2.79 -30.01 16.11
C LEU A 331 4.30 -29.81 15.98
N THR A 332 4.85 -29.84 14.75
CA THR A 332 6.28 -29.52 14.56
C THR A 332 6.60 -28.07 14.88
N GLN A 333 5.67 -27.14 14.60
CA GLN A 333 5.88 -25.71 14.78
C GLN A 333 5.51 -25.19 16.17
N ILE A 334 4.71 -25.93 16.95
CA ILE A 334 4.23 -25.49 18.28
C ILE A 334 5.36 -25.27 19.30
N ASN A 335 6.51 -25.92 19.09
CA ASN A 335 7.71 -25.78 19.92
C ASN A 335 8.69 -24.73 19.40
N SER A 336 8.31 -23.95 18.39
CA SER A 336 9.15 -22.88 17.84
C SER A 336 9.52 -21.84 18.90
N GLU A 337 10.73 -21.28 18.82
CA GLU A 337 11.17 -20.18 19.68
C GLU A 337 10.33 -18.91 19.46
N ASN A 338 9.82 -18.72 18.24
CA ASN A 338 9.05 -17.54 17.87
C ASN A 338 7.60 -17.64 18.42
N PRO A 339 7.17 -16.71 19.29
CA PRO A 339 5.83 -16.76 19.90
C PRO A 339 4.69 -16.62 18.89
N ILE A 340 4.92 -15.93 17.76
CA ILE A 340 3.89 -15.76 16.72
C ILE A 340 3.65 -17.10 16.02
N ILE A 341 4.72 -17.85 15.70
CA ILE A 341 4.61 -19.19 15.08
C ILE A 341 3.84 -20.15 15.99
N ARG A 342 4.12 -20.12 17.30
CA ARG A 342 3.38 -20.93 18.28
C ARG A 342 1.91 -20.55 18.33
N ALA A 343 1.59 -19.26 18.41
CA ALA A 343 0.23 -18.77 18.44
C ALA A 343 -0.55 -19.19 17.19
N THR A 344 0.00 -18.93 15.99
CA THR A 344 -0.65 -19.32 14.73
C THR A 344 -0.82 -20.83 14.62
N SER A 345 0.10 -21.63 15.15
CA SER A 345 -0.04 -23.10 15.17
C SER A 345 -1.20 -23.55 16.07
N CYS A 346 -1.41 -22.88 17.22
CA CYS A 346 -2.58 -23.11 18.06
C CYS A 346 -3.88 -22.71 17.35
N ASP A 347 -3.89 -21.57 16.65
CA ASP A 347 -5.05 -21.12 15.86
C ASP A 347 -5.40 -22.16 14.78
N CYS A 348 -4.40 -22.71 14.08
CA CYS A 348 -4.58 -23.79 13.13
C CYS A 348 -5.21 -25.06 13.74
N ILE A 349 -4.76 -25.47 14.93
CA ILE A 349 -5.31 -26.64 15.64
C ILE A 349 -6.78 -26.39 16.02
N SER A 350 -7.13 -25.15 16.38
CA SER A 350 -8.51 -24.79 16.72
C SER A 350 -9.49 -24.91 15.54
N ASN A 351 -8.98 -24.99 14.30
CA ASN A 351 -9.78 -25.18 13.10
C ASN A 351 -10.09 -26.66 12.81
N ILE A 352 -9.57 -27.62 13.57
CA ILE A 352 -9.88 -29.05 13.36
C ILE A 352 -11.35 -29.29 13.77
N PRO A 353 -12.18 -29.91 12.90
CA PRO A 353 -13.56 -30.23 13.24
C PRO A 353 -13.67 -31.13 14.47
N GLU A 354 -14.66 -30.91 15.33
CA GLU A 354 -14.87 -31.68 16.57
C GLU A 354 -14.93 -33.20 16.31
N THR A 355 -15.66 -33.61 15.27
CA THR A 355 -15.82 -35.02 14.89
C THR A 355 -14.51 -35.68 14.45
N ILE A 356 -13.57 -34.92 13.87
CA ILE A 356 -12.24 -35.40 13.51
C ILE A 356 -11.36 -35.44 14.75
N PHE A 357 -11.41 -34.41 15.58
CA PHE A 357 -10.62 -34.33 16.80
C PHE A 357 -10.94 -35.47 17.78
N GLU A 358 -12.21 -35.86 17.89
CA GLU A 358 -12.62 -37.03 18.68
C GLU A 358 -12.05 -38.35 18.15
N GLN A 359 -11.87 -38.48 16.83
CA GLN A 359 -11.31 -39.68 16.19
C GLN A 359 -9.78 -39.76 16.27
N MET A 360 -9.10 -38.63 16.51
CA MET A 360 -7.65 -38.56 16.69
C MET A 360 -7.18 -38.94 18.10
N ASN A 361 -8.11 -39.00 19.08
CA ASN A 361 -7.86 -39.49 20.44
C ASN A 361 -7.90 -41.01 20.50
#